data_AF-A0A920M054-F1
#
_entry.id   AF-A0A920M054-F1
#
_cell.length_a   1.000
_cell.length_b   1.000
_cell.length_c   1.000
_cell.angle_alpha   90.00
_cell.angle_beta   90.00
_cell.angle_gamma   90.00
#
_symmetry.space_group_name_H-M   'P 1'
#
loop_
_entity.id
_entity.type
_entity.pdbx_description
1 polymer ?
#
loop_
_entity_poly.entity_id
_entity_poly.type
_entity_poly.pdbx_seq_one_letter_code
_entity_poly.pdbx_strand_id
1 'polypeptide(L)'
;MAANAFKKSKEIDQRTKTRYLLGIAITANLATTYEKKGEHKFFIVIQAYNYTKYLECYLIKGNRTRKQEEELITNCALSLLAESCGFEYDLPKIDEEIKINKIKAEKSWEKLFNNKVDYISNNQNSPELIFPGSFNPLHEGHLKMKELAEKEQVCIRLLKFVQIMLINLPYLL
;
A
#
# COMPACT_ATOMS: atom_id res chain seq x y z
N MET A 1 1.42 -4.12 -2.90
CA MET A 1 1.01 -4.49 -4.28
C MET A 1 0.59 -3.26 -5.11
N ALA A 2 -0.38 -2.45 -4.69
CA ALA A 2 -0.83 -1.28 -5.47
C ALA A 2 0.28 -0.24 -5.74
N ALA A 3 1.14 0.04 -4.76
CA ALA A 3 2.29 0.92 -4.95
C ALA A 3 3.28 0.42 -6.02
N ASN A 4 3.50 -0.89 -6.10
CA ASN A 4 4.32 -1.49 -7.14
C ASN A 4 3.63 -1.41 -8.51
N ALA A 5 2.30 -1.63 -8.57
CA ALA A 5 1.54 -1.45 -9.80
C ALA A 5 1.63 0.00 -10.31
N PHE A 6 1.55 1.00 -9.43
CA PHE A 6 1.73 2.42 -9.79
C PHE A 6 3.18 2.74 -10.21
N LYS A 7 4.17 2.12 -9.55
CA LYS A 7 5.56 2.22 -10.02
C LYS A 7 5.67 1.67 -11.45
N LYS A 8 5.04 0.52 -11.72
CA LYS A 8 5.07 -0.13 -13.02
C LYS A 8 4.34 0.68 -14.09
N SER A 9 3.23 1.35 -13.75
CA SER A 9 2.53 2.21 -14.71
C SER A 9 3.42 3.36 -15.20
N LYS A 10 4.27 3.93 -14.34
CA LYS A 10 5.27 4.95 -14.74
C LYS A 10 6.35 4.41 -15.68
N GLU A 11 6.71 3.13 -15.54
CA GLU A 11 7.69 2.47 -16.42
C GLU A 11 7.07 2.16 -17.79
N ILE A 12 5.79 1.75 -17.82
CA ILE A 12 5.05 1.40 -19.03
C ILE A 12 4.67 2.64 -19.84
N ASP A 13 4.14 3.68 -19.19
CA ASP A 13 3.73 4.92 -19.84
C ASP A 13 4.55 6.10 -19.31
N GLN A 14 5.52 6.51 -20.13
CA GLN A 14 6.41 7.63 -19.86
C GLN A 14 5.90 8.95 -20.45
N ARG A 15 4.84 8.93 -21.26
CA ARG A 15 4.29 10.12 -21.93
C ARG A 15 3.24 10.80 -21.07
N THR A 16 2.40 10.00 -20.42
CA THR A 16 1.34 10.51 -19.56
C THR A 16 1.92 11.10 -18.27
N LYS A 17 1.42 12.29 -17.87
CA LYS A 17 1.83 12.89 -16.61
C LYS A 17 1.47 11.96 -15.45
N THR A 18 2.42 11.76 -14.52
CA THR A 18 2.26 10.86 -13.36
C THR A 18 0.97 11.06 -12.57
N ARG A 19 0.44 12.29 -12.53
CA ARG A 19 -0.82 12.62 -11.85
C ARG A 19 -2.05 11.91 -12.41
N TYR A 20 -1.98 11.37 -13.62
CA TYR A 20 -3.06 10.64 -14.29
C TYR A 20 -2.83 9.12 -14.30
N LEU A 21 -1.70 8.66 -13.76
CA LEU A 21 -1.42 7.23 -13.64
C LEU A 21 -2.02 6.69 -12.34
N LEU A 22 -2.46 5.44 -12.38
CA LEU A 22 -3.01 4.73 -11.24
C LEU A 22 -2.39 3.32 -11.19
N GLY A 23 -2.16 2.83 -9.97
CA GLY A 23 -1.84 1.43 -9.71
C GLY A 23 -2.96 0.79 -8.92
N ILE A 24 -3.48 -0.33 -9.40
CA ILE A 24 -4.52 -1.10 -8.71
C ILE A 24 -3.94 -2.42 -8.19
N ALA A 25 -4.39 -2.86 -7.02
CA ALA A 25 -4.17 -4.22 -6.54
C ALA A 25 -5.38 -4.74 -5.79
N ILE A 26 -5.60 -6.04 -5.91
CA ILE A 26 -6.68 -6.75 -5.23
C ILE A 26 -6.06 -7.92 -4.48
N THR A 27 -6.48 -8.10 -3.24
CA THR A 27 -6.20 -9.32 -2.47
C THR A 27 -7.46 -9.80 -1.81
N ALA A 28 -7.69 -11.10 -1.83
CA ALA A 28 -8.93 -11.68 -1.37
C ALA A 28 -8.71 -13.06 -0.76
N ASN A 29 -9.40 -13.33 0.33
CA ASN A 29 -9.63 -14.66 0.85
C ASN A 29 -11.10 -15.01 0.60
N LEU A 30 -11.32 -15.92 -0.34
CA LEU A 30 -12.65 -16.27 -0.85
C LEU A 30 -12.98 -17.74 -0.59
N ALA A 31 -14.24 -18.09 -0.82
CA ALA A 31 -14.77 -19.43 -0.75
C ALA A 31 -13.90 -20.42 -1.53
N THR A 32 -13.81 -21.64 -1.00
CA THR A 32 -13.11 -22.78 -1.61
C THR A 32 -13.96 -24.03 -1.43
N THR A 33 -13.57 -25.12 -2.09
CA THR A 33 -14.23 -26.42 -1.93
C THR A 33 -14.08 -27.02 -0.53
N TYR A 34 -13.08 -26.57 0.24
CA TYR A 34 -12.89 -26.88 1.65
C TYR A 34 -13.16 -25.65 2.52
N GLU A 35 -13.52 -25.86 3.78
CA GLU A 35 -13.78 -24.79 4.75
C GLU A 35 -12.46 -24.16 5.23
N LYS A 36 -12.38 -22.82 5.18
CA LYS A 36 -11.23 -22.05 5.65
C LYS A 36 -11.49 -21.49 7.04
N LYS A 37 -10.47 -21.59 7.90
CA LYS A 37 -10.48 -20.98 9.25
C LYS A 37 -10.56 -19.45 9.19
N GLY A 38 -9.86 -18.82 8.25
CA GLY A 38 -9.84 -17.35 8.12
C GLY A 38 -11.14 -16.76 7.58
N GLU A 39 -11.42 -15.51 7.94
CA GLU A 39 -12.55 -14.73 7.42
C GLU A 39 -12.50 -14.61 5.89
N HIS A 40 -13.68 -14.67 5.25
CA HIS A 40 -13.78 -14.30 3.85
C HIS A 40 -13.75 -12.78 3.78
N LYS A 41 -12.76 -12.23 3.08
CA LYS A 41 -12.57 -10.79 3.00
C LYS A 41 -11.78 -10.42 1.77
N PHE A 42 -11.95 -9.21 1.29
CA PHE A 42 -11.16 -8.69 0.21
C PHE A 42 -10.79 -7.23 0.42
N PHE A 43 -9.67 -6.86 -0.18
CA PHE A 43 -9.15 -5.51 -0.21
C PHE A 43 -8.86 -5.13 -1.65
N ILE A 44 -9.34 -3.96 -2.06
CA ILE A 44 -9.06 -3.35 -3.35
C ILE A 44 -8.36 -2.04 -3.05
N VAL A 45 -7.17 -1.85 -3.60
CA VAL A 45 -6.33 -0.68 -3.31
C VAL A 45 -5.96 0.01 -4.61
N ILE A 46 -6.22 1.31 -4.68
CA ILE A 46 -5.76 2.22 -5.72
C ILE A 46 -4.66 3.12 -5.14
N GLN A 47 -3.49 3.07 -5.76
CA GLN A 47 -2.41 4.00 -5.54
C GLN A 47 -2.42 5.05 -6.66
N ALA A 48 -2.53 6.32 -6.28
CA ALA A 48 -2.30 7.47 -7.15
C ALA A 48 -1.00 8.19 -6.75
N TYR A 49 -0.68 9.28 -7.45
CA TYR A 49 0.53 10.06 -7.20
C TYR A 49 0.56 10.76 -5.83
N ASN A 50 -0.60 11.07 -5.25
CA ASN A 50 -0.75 11.84 -4.00
C ASN A 50 -1.78 11.26 -3.02
N TYR A 51 -2.32 10.08 -3.29
CA TYR A 51 -3.20 9.40 -2.34
C TYR A 51 -3.17 7.88 -2.54
N THR A 52 -3.57 7.18 -1.50
CA THR A 52 -3.95 5.78 -1.54
C THR A 52 -5.43 5.70 -1.17
N LYS A 53 -6.22 5.05 -2.00
CA LYS A 53 -7.63 4.77 -1.73
C LYS A 53 -7.79 3.27 -1.61
N TYR A 54 -8.52 2.80 -0.61
CA TYR A 54 -8.80 1.37 -0.50
C TYR A 54 -10.23 1.10 -0.08
N LEU A 55 -10.71 -0.04 -0.52
CA LEU A 55 -11.98 -0.64 -0.17
C LEU A 55 -11.68 -1.95 0.56
N GLU A 56 -12.32 -2.16 1.70
CA GLU A 56 -12.30 -3.42 2.43
C GLU A 56 -13.72 -3.91 2.69
N CYS A 57 -13.93 -5.22 2.62
CA CYS A 57 -15.20 -5.84 2.91
C CYS A 57 -14.98 -7.24 3.47
N TYR A 58 -15.75 -7.58 4.49
CA TYR A 58 -15.80 -8.90 5.13
C TYR A 58 -17.09 -9.58 4.68
N LEU A 59 -16.95 -10.73 4.03
CA LEU A 59 -18.04 -11.48 3.43
C LEU A 59 -18.59 -12.50 4.42
N ILE A 60 -19.91 -12.67 4.41
CA ILE A 60 -20.55 -13.72 5.21
C ILE A 60 -20.26 -15.07 4.55
N LYS A 61 -19.62 -15.99 5.29
CA LYS A 61 -19.29 -17.33 4.80
C LYS A 61 -20.57 -18.10 4.43
N GLY A 62 -20.56 -18.74 3.26
CA GLY A 62 -21.68 -19.56 2.78
C GLY A 62 -22.80 -18.79 2.08
N ASN A 63 -22.84 -17.46 2.14
CA ASN A 63 -23.87 -16.65 1.47
C ASN A 63 -23.71 -16.62 -0.07
N ARG A 64 -22.49 -16.81 -0.57
CA ARG A 64 -22.17 -16.73 -2.00
C ARG A 64 -21.26 -17.89 -2.42
N THR A 65 -21.43 -18.31 -3.66
CA THR A 65 -20.46 -19.18 -4.35
C THR A 65 -19.18 -18.39 -4.65
N ARG A 66 -18.05 -19.11 -4.84
CA ARG A 66 -16.78 -18.53 -5.31
C ARG A 66 -16.96 -17.53 -6.46
N LYS A 67 -17.74 -17.93 -7.48
CA LYS A 67 -17.97 -17.13 -8.68
C LYS A 67 -18.70 -15.82 -8.35
N GLN A 68 -19.72 -15.88 -7.48
CA GLN A 68 -20.45 -14.69 -7.04
C GLN A 68 -19.58 -13.76 -6.19
N GLU A 69 -18.68 -14.30 -5.36
CA GLU A 69 -17.71 -13.48 -4.64
C GLU A 69 -16.72 -12.78 -5.59
N GLU A 70 -16.24 -13.48 -6.63
CA GLU A 70 -15.34 -12.89 -7.65
C GLU A 70 -16.04 -11.80 -8.50
N GLU A 71 -17.31 -11.99 -8.84
CA GLU A 71 -18.13 -11.00 -9.54
C GLU A 71 -18.35 -9.75 -8.67
N LEU A 72 -18.65 -9.94 -7.38
CA LEU A 72 -18.78 -8.85 -6.42
C LEU A 72 -17.49 -8.01 -6.35
N ILE A 73 -16.33 -8.67 -6.23
CA ILE A 73 -15.02 -8.00 -6.18
C ILE A 73 -14.76 -7.24 -7.48
N THR A 74 -15.13 -7.81 -8.61
CA THR A 74 -14.98 -7.17 -9.93
C THR A 74 -15.80 -5.89 -10.00
N ASN A 75 -17.07 -5.93 -9.58
CA ASN A 75 -17.94 -4.76 -9.54
C ASN A 75 -17.42 -3.68 -8.57
N CYS A 76 -16.94 -4.08 -7.38
CA CYS A 76 -16.29 -3.16 -6.45
C CYS A 76 -15.01 -2.54 -7.04
N ALA A 77 -14.20 -3.32 -7.77
CA ALA A 77 -12.97 -2.83 -8.38
C ALA A 77 -13.26 -1.81 -9.49
N LEU A 78 -14.25 -2.10 -10.33
CA LEU A 78 -14.74 -1.18 -11.36
C LEU A 78 -15.26 0.10 -10.74
N SER A 79 -16.06 0.01 -9.67
CA SER A 79 -16.57 1.18 -8.94
C SER A 79 -15.43 2.08 -8.44
N LEU A 80 -14.46 1.49 -7.74
CA LEU A 80 -13.34 2.23 -7.17
C LEU A 80 -12.43 2.85 -8.24
N LEU A 81 -12.23 2.14 -9.35
CA LEU A 81 -11.44 2.61 -10.48
C LEU A 81 -12.14 3.73 -11.24
N ALA A 82 -13.43 3.56 -11.56
CA ALA A 82 -14.25 4.57 -12.22
C ALA A 82 -14.23 5.88 -11.42
N GLU A 83 -14.49 5.80 -10.12
CA GLU A 83 -14.46 6.97 -9.23
C GLU A 83 -13.07 7.64 -9.21
N SER A 84 -11.99 6.85 -9.19
CA SER A 84 -10.62 7.39 -9.24
C SER A 84 -10.28 8.05 -10.58
N CYS A 85 -10.99 7.68 -11.64
CA CYS A 85 -10.91 8.29 -12.97
C CYS A 85 -11.90 9.47 -13.14
N GLY A 86 -12.73 9.77 -12.14
CA GLY A 86 -13.72 10.85 -12.19
C GLY A 86 -15.05 10.46 -12.86
N PHE A 87 -15.34 9.17 -12.98
CA PHE A 87 -16.62 8.64 -13.44
C PHE A 87 -17.47 8.18 -12.25
N GLU A 88 -18.78 8.33 -12.37
CA GLU A 88 -19.73 7.76 -11.41
C GLU A 88 -20.01 6.30 -11.76
N TYR A 89 -19.84 5.41 -10.79
CA TYR A 89 -20.19 4.01 -10.90
C TYR A 89 -20.56 3.51 -9.51
N ASP A 90 -21.81 3.08 -9.35
CA ASP A 90 -22.35 2.69 -8.06
C ASP A 90 -21.69 1.44 -7.52
N LEU A 91 -21.43 1.44 -6.21
CA LEU A 91 -21.03 0.23 -5.51
C LEU A 91 -22.17 -0.81 -5.56
N PRO A 92 -21.82 -2.09 -5.66
CA PRO A 92 -22.82 -3.15 -5.58
C PRO A 92 -23.54 -3.10 -4.24
N LYS A 93 -24.87 -3.19 -4.28
CA LYS A 93 -25.72 -3.23 -3.08
C LYS A 93 -25.69 -4.64 -2.52
N ILE A 94 -25.13 -4.78 -1.31
CA ILE A 94 -25.03 -6.03 -0.58
C ILE A 94 -25.39 -5.79 0.90
N ASP A 95 -25.66 -6.87 1.62
CA ASP A 95 -25.97 -6.79 3.06
C ASP A 95 -24.72 -6.49 3.90
N GLU A 96 -23.54 -6.89 3.42
CA GLU A 96 -22.28 -6.65 4.11
C GLU A 96 -21.81 -5.19 3.99
N GLU A 97 -21.15 -4.70 5.03
CA GLU A 97 -20.58 -3.35 5.02
C GLU A 97 -19.35 -3.28 4.09
N ILE A 98 -19.39 -2.35 3.14
CA ILE A 98 -18.25 -1.99 2.32
C ILE A 98 -17.63 -0.70 2.89
N LYS A 99 -16.40 -0.80 3.41
CA LYS A 99 -15.68 0.35 3.96
C LYS A 99 -14.73 0.91 2.92
N ILE A 100 -14.80 2.21 2.68
CA ILE A 100 -13.94 2.91 1.74
C ILE A 100 -13.18 4.01 2.47
N ASN A 101 -11.86 3.99 2.33
CA ASN A 101 -10.97 4.94 2.97
C ASN A 101 -10.04 5.57 1.93
N LYS A 102 -9.69 6.84 2.16
CA LYS A 102 -8.75 7.59 1.32
C LYS A 102 -7.72 8.29 2.21
N ILE A 103 -6.46 7.94 2.01
CA ILE A 103 -5.32 8.52 2.71
C ILE A 103 -4.60 9.43 1.72
N LYS A 104 -4.56 10.74 2.00
CA LYS A 104 -3.75 11.67 1.22
C LYS A 104 -2.29 11.53 1.65
N ALA A 105 -1.39 11.50 0.68
CA ALA A 105 0.03 11.51 0.94
C ALA A 105 0.45 12.89 1.46
N GLU A 106 1.34 12.92 2.44
CA GLU A 106 2.01 14.15 2.82
C GLU A 106 2.97 14.59 1.70
N LYS A 107 3.22 15.89 1.58
CA LYS A 107 4.08 16.45 0.51
C LYS A 107 5.49 15.86 0.48
N SER A 108 6.06 15.55 1.65
CA SER A 108 7.38 14.90 1.78
C SER A 108 7.36 13.51 1.15
N TRP A 109 6.30 12.74 1.41
CA TRP A 109 6.09 11.39 0.87
C TRP A 109 5.86 11.41 -0.63
N GLU A 110 5.09 12.37 -1.14
CA GLU A 110 4.93 12.56 -2.59
C GLU A 110 6.29 12.79 -3.27
N LYS A 111 7.18 13.59 -2.66
CA LYS A 111 8.52 13.81 -3.20
C LYS A 111 9.34 12.53 -3.19
N LEU A 112 9.35 11.80 -2.08
CA LEU A 112 10.10 10.54 -1.94
C LEU A 112 9.62 9.50 -2.96
N PHE A 113 8.31 9.29 -3.03
CA PHE A 113 7.69 8.27 -3.88
C PHE A 113 7.81 8.58 -5.39
N ASN A 114 7.94 9.86 -5.74
CA ASN A 114 8.21 10.32 -7.10
C ASN A 114 9.71 10.53 -7.38
N ASN A 115 10.61 9.99 -6.54
CA ASN A 115 12.06 10.10 -6.68
C ASN A 115 12.59 11.55 -6.81
N LYS A 116 11.87 12.52 -6.23
CA LYS A 116 12.31 13.94 -6.17
C LYS A 116 13.27 14.19 -5.01
N VAL A 117 13.23 13.33 -3.99
CA VAL A 117 14.18 13.30 -2.87
C VAL A 117 14.58 11.85 -2.62
N ASP A 118 15.79 11.62 -2.12
CA ASP A 118 16.31 10.28 -1.87
C ASP A 118 16.02 9.74 -0.46
N TYR A 119 15.61 10.62 0.47
CA TYR A 119 15.22 10.24 1.83
C TYR A 119 14.27 11.29 2.45
N ILE A 120 13.56 10.89 3.50
CA ILE A 120 12.85 11.77 4.43
C ILE A 120 13.45 11.52 5.82
N SER A 121 13.78 12.59 6.54
CA SER A 121 14.31 12.51 7.90
C SER A 121 13.47 13.38 8.82
N ASN A 122 13.23 12.91 10.05
CA ASN A 122 12.65 13.71 11.11
C ASN A 122 13.70 14.58 11.82
N ASN A 123 14.99 14.46 11.43
CA ASN A 123 16.10 15.20 11.99
C ASN A 123 16.74 16.10 10.93
N GLN A 124 17.30 17.23 11.36
CA GLN A 124 17.89 18.22 10.44
C GLN A 124 19.23 17.77 9.83
N ASN A 125 19.86 16.76 10.40
CA ASN A 125 21.13 16.24 9.91
C ASN A 125 20.94 15.32 8.70
N SER A 126 21.81 15.45 7.70
CA SER A 126 21.91 14.50 6.60
C SER A 126 22.46 13.16 7.10
N PRO A 127 21.76 12.03 6.90
CA PRO A 127 22.26 10.73 7.31
C PRO A 127 23.49 10.34 6.48
N GLU A 128 24.56 9.91 7.14
CA GLU A 128 25.76 9.37 6.47
C GLU A 128 25.55 7.92 6.00
N LEU A 129 24.70 7.17 6.71
CA LEU A 129 24.42 5.76 6.45
C LEU A 129 22.93 5.46 6.53
N ILE A 130 22.53 4.53 5.66
CA ILE A 130 21.15 4.15 5.42
C ILE A 130 21.03 2.62 5.48
N PHE A 131 20.41 2.05 6.52
CA PHE A 131 20.10 0.62 6.61
C PHE A 131 18.73 0.24 6.00
N PRO A 132 18.66 -0.84 5.20
CA PRO A 132 17.38 -1.39 4.75
C PRO A 132 16.69 -2.19 5.87
N GLY A 133 15.41 -1.94 6.12
CA GLY A 133 14.61 -2.72 7.08
C GLY A 133 13.58 -1.90 7.85
N SER A 134 12.67 -2.57 8.57
CA SER A 134 11.82 -1.94 9.59
C SER A 134 12.51 -2.03 10.93
N PHE A 135 12.82 -0.88 11.51
CA PHE A 135 13.52 -0.78 12.80
C PHE A 135 12.56 -0.44 13.95
N ASN A 136 11.26 -0.67 13.77
CA ASN A 136 10.22 -0.37 14.75
C ASN A 136 9.55 -1.66 15.26
N PRO A 137 9.64 -1.99 16.57
CA PRO A 137 10.34 -1.24 17.62
C PRO A 137 11.86 -1.36 17.54
N LEU A 138 12.55 -0.34 18.05
CA LEU A 138 14.01 -0.34 18.16
C LEU A 138 14.43 -1.32 19.27
N HIS A 139 15.37 -2.22 18.98
CA HIS A 139 15.91 -3.16 19.97
C HIS A 139 17.43 -3.28 19.86
N GLU A 140 18.08 -4.00 20.78
CA GLU A 140 19.55 -4.07 20.91
C GLU A 140 20.28 -4.51 19.64
N GLY A 141 19.67 -5.35 18.81
CA GLY A 141 20.25 -5.79 17.54
C GLY A 141 20.48 -4.61 16.60
N HIS A 142 19.55 -3.66 16.57
CA HIS A 142 19.68 -2.44 15.77
C HIS A 142 20.83 -1.56 16.26
N LEU A 143 21.02 -1.43 17.57
CA LEU A 143 22.11 -0.65 18.17
C LEU A 143 23.48 -1.28 17.87
N LYS A 144 23.60 -2.61 17.98
CA LYS A 144 24.83 -3.33 17.63
C LYS A 144 25.18 -3.22 16.14
N MET A 145 24.18 -3.27 15.26
CA MET A 145 24.39 -3.05 13.82
C MET A 145 24.91 -1.65 13.51
N LYS A 146 24.36 -0.63 14.19
CA LYS A 146 24.85 0.75 14.09
C LYS A 146 26.31 0.84 14.55
N GLU A 147 26.62 0.33 15.74
CA GLU A 147 27.95 0.41 16.32
C GLU A 147 29.01 -0.30 15.45
N LEU A 148 28.67 -1.47 14.90
CA LEU A 148 29.57 -2.20 14.00
C LEU A 148 29.84 -1.41 12.70
N ALA A 149 28.80 -0.81 12.11
CA ALA A 149 28.98 -0.02 10.91
C ALA A 149 29.79 1.26 11.14
N GLU A 150 29.64 1.90 12.30
CA GLU A 150 30.47 3.05 12.71
C GLU A 150 31.94 2.66 12.92
N LYS A 151 32.20 1.49 13.52
CA LYS A 151 33.57 1.00 13.78
C LYS A 151 34.32 0.59 12.52
N GLU A 152 33.65 -0.10 11.60
CA GLU A 152 34.33 -0.73 10.46
C GLU A 152 34.51 0.21 9.25
N GLN A 153 34.11 1.49 9.31
CA GLN A 153 34.07 2.43 8.17
C GLN A 153 33.54 1.77 6.89
N VAL A 154 32.55 0.88 7.04
CA VAL A 154 32.01 0.12 5.93
C VAL A 154 31.20 1.09 5.07
N CYS A 155 31.90 1.71 4.14
CA CYS A 155 31.39 2.57 3.09
C CYS A 155 30.67 1.68 2.07
N ILE A 156 29.58 1.06 2.52
CA ILE A 156 28.62 0.41 1.64
C ILE A 156 27.83 1.54 0.98
N ARG A 157 28.29 1.92 -0.21
CA ARG A 157 27.55 2.76 -1.14
C ARG A 157 26.36 1.95 -1.68
N LEU A 158 25.33 1.70 -0.86
CA LEU A 158 24.09 1.05 -1.28
C LEU A 158 22.86 1.82 -0.81
N LEU A 159 22.21 2.43 -1.81
CA LEU A 159 20.76 2.52 -2.03
C LEU A 159 19.86 3.12 -0.93
N LYS A 160 19.51 4.40 -1.19
CA LYS A 160 18.21 5.08 -0.98
C LYS A 160 17.31 4.60 0.16
N PHE A 161 17.12 5.45 1.17
CA PHE A 161 16.09 5.31 2.19
C PHE A 161 14.71 5.49 1.57
N VAL A 162 13.92 4.43 1.59
CA VAL A 162 12.47 4.58 1.55
C VAL A 162 11.92 4.01 2.84
N GLN A 163 11.68 4.88 3.81
CA GLN A 163 10.73 4.60 4.87
C GLN A 163 9.34 4.59 4.24
N ILE A 164 8.82 3.40 3.93
CA ILE A 164 7.37 3.22 3.86
C ILE A 164 6.96 2.95 5.31
N MET A 165 6.57 4.01 6.03
CA MET A 165 5.84 3.83 7.28
C MET A 165 4.53 3.12 6.89
N LEU A 166 4.43 1.83 7.19
CA LEU A 166 3.12 1.25 7.46
C LEU A 166 2.70 1.91 8.77
N ILE A 167 1.91 2.98 8.62
CA ILE A 167 1.23 3.61 9.74
C ILE A 167 0.54 2.49 10.53
N ASN A 168 0.84 2.44 11.82
CA ASN A 168 0.05 1.73 12.81
C ASN A 168 -1.43 1.98 12.50
N LEU A 169 -2.15 0.95 12.06
CA LEU A 169 -3.56 0.89 12.45
C LEU A 169 -3.53 0.96 13.98
N PRO A 170 -4.21 1.94 14.61
CA PRO A 170 -4.30 1.98 16.05
C PRO A 170 -4.89 0.64 16.49
N TYR A 171 -4.11 -0.12 17.25
CA TYR A 171 -4.65 -1.19 18.06
C TYR A 171 -5.69 -0.53 18.97
N LEU A 172 -6.95 -0.84 18.70
CA LEU A 172 -7.99 -0.81 19.71
C LEU A 172 -7.58 -1.82 20.78
N LEU A 173 -7.64 -1.37 22.04
CA LEU A 173 -7.32 -2.04 23.32
C LEU A 173 -5.86 -1.91 23.79
#